data_AF-A0A4Y2VWH1-F1
#
_entry.id   AF-A0A4Y2VWH1-F1
#
_cell.length_a   1.000
_cell.length_b   1.000
_cell.length_c   1.000
_cell.angle_alpha   90.00
_cell.angle_beta   90.00
_cell.angle_gamma   90.00
#
_symmetry.space_group_name_H-M   'P 1'
#
loop_
_entity.id
_entity.type
_entity.pdbx_description
1 polymer ?
#
loop_
_entity_poly.entity_id
_entity_poly.type
_entity_poly.pdbx_seq_one_letter_code
_entity_poly.pdbx_strand_id
1 'polypeptide(L)'
;TGNESFRDIEFEDDFLRLFISSNDYKIDQAFLKIQNFLNLRIDHNYFFHNVTFDFTQNPAYRFVTLLPHRRKDGSATILFELAKWDPDIVPLEHLKQIMFMIYIQELRNPVTQASGFNIIYDFEDAGFRYIKYGTPKNLFLLHHVSFVSIFFSLGQVLREMHKQ
;
A
#
# COMPACT_ATOMS: atom_id res chain seq x y z
N THR A 1 -13.00 28.09 1.02
CA THR A 1 -11.89 28.34 0.09
C THR A 1 -11.22 27.02 -0.21
N GLY A 2 -11.42 26.47 -1.40
CA GLY A 2 -10.81 25.20 -1.82
C GLY A 2 -9.45 25.45 -2.48
N ASN A 3 -8.44 24.66 -2.13
CA ASN A 3 -7.14 24.69 -2.79
C ASN A 3 -7.31 24.22 -4.25
N GLU A 4 -6.81 25.00 -5.22
CA GLU A 4 -6.97 24.71 -6.65
C GLU A 4 -6.31 23.38 -7.06
N SER A 5 -5.34 22.89 -6.30
CA SER A 5 -4.64 21.62 -6.53
C SER A 5 -5.49 20.35 -6.40
N PHE A 6 -6.73 20.44 -5.90
CA PHE A 6 -7.60 19.28 -5.66
C PHE A 6 -8.91 19.31 -6.45
N ARG A 7 -9.07 20.25 -7.41
CA ARG A 7 -10.33 20.40 -8.17
C ARG A 7 -10.71 19.16 -8.98
N ASP A 8 -9.73 18.37 -9.40
CA ASP A 8 -9.94 17.18 -10.24
C ASP A 8 -10.03 15.89 -9.42
N ILE A 9 -10.16 15.97 -8.09
CA ILE A 9 -10.30 14.81 -7.22
C ILE A 9 -11.77 14.65 -6.87
N GLU A 10 -12.43 13.71 -7.55
CA GLU A 10 -13.74 13.23 -7.14
C GLU A 10 -13.55 12.13 -6.10
N PHE A 11 -14.09 12.35 -4.90
CA PHE A 11 -14.08 11.34 -3.85
C PHE A 11 -15.37 10.55 -3.92
N GLU A 12 -15.27 9.29 -4.34
CA GLU A 12 -16.39 8.35 -4.26
C GLU A 12 -16.82 8.15 -2.80
N ASP A 13 -18.13 7.98 -2.57
CA ASP A 13 -18.68 7.75 -1.22
C ASP A 13 -18.02 6.56 -0.52
N ASP A 14 -17.79 5.48 -1.26
CA ASP A 14 -17.13 4.28 -0.75
C ASP A 14 -15.71 4.60 -0.30
N PHE A 15 -14.97 5.45 -1.04
CA PHE A 15 -13.63 5.90 -0.67
C PHE A 15 -13.63 6.71 0.62
N LEU A 16 -14.53 7.68 0.79
CA LEU A 16 -14.63 8.47 2.03
C LEU A 16 -15.05 7.61 3.22
N ARG A 17 -15.94 6.65 3.01
CA ARG A 17 -16.35 5.67 4.02
C ARG A 17 -15.17 4.86 4.53
N LEU A 18 -14.16 4.58 3.71
CA LEU A 18 -12.94 3.89 4.13
C LEU A 18 -12.26 4.62 5.28
N PHE A 19 -12.04 5.93 5.12
CA PHE A 19 -11.34 6.73 6.14
C PHE A 19 -12.16 6.87 7.42
N ILE A 20 -13.48 6.95 7.30
CA ILE A 20 -14.35 7.08 8.47
C ILE A 20 -14.40 5.75 9.25
N SER A 21 -14.66 4.63 8.55
CA SER A 21 -14.77 3.32 9.18
C SER A 21 -13.44 2.87 9.78
N SER A 22 -12.32 3.15 9.11
CA SER A 22 -10.98 2.81 9.58
C SER A 22 -10.46 3.69 10.70
N ASN A 23 -11.23 4.68 11.17
CA ASN A 23 -10.87 5.53 12.32
C ASN A 23 -11.93 5.44 13.43
N ASP A 24 -12.69 4.34 13.52
CA ASP A 24 -13.82 4.16 14.45
C ASP A 24 -14.82 5.33 14.40
N TYR A 25 -15.07 5.90 13.22
CA TYR A 25 -15.94 7.06 13.01
C TYR A 25 -15.47 8.35 13.72
N LYS A 26 -14.20 8.42 14.16
CA LYS A 26 -13.58 9.65 14.70
C LYS A 26 -13.25 10.59 13.54
N ILE A 27 -14.16 11.51 13.25
CA ILE A 27 -14.12 12.40 12.07
C ILE A 27 -12.80 13.18 11.97
N ASP A 28 -12.29 13.73 13.07
CA ASP A 28 -11.03 14.48 13.05
C ASP A 28 -9.84 13.63 12.62
N GLN A 29 -9.80 12.36 13.04
CA GLN A 29 -8.75 11.42 12.66
C GLN A 29 -8.88 11.00 11.20
N ALA A 30 -10.11 10.72 10.75
CA ALA A 30 -10.40 10.43 9.35
C ALA A 30 -10.00 11.61 8.44
N PHE A 31 -10.31 12.84 8.85
CA PHE A 31 -9.95 14.04 8.10
C PHE A 31 -8.43 14.22 8.00
N LEU A 32 -7.69 14.05 9.10
CA LEU A 32 -6.23 14.08 9.08
C LEU A 32 -5.64 13.03 8.12
N LYS A 33 -6.25 11.84 8.04
CA LYS A 33 -5.84 10.78 7.11
C LYS A 33 -6.10 11.15 5.65
N ILE A 34 -7.24 11.77 5.35
CA ILE A 34 -7.52 12.31 4.02
C ILE A 34 -6.48 13.37 3.64
N GLN A 35 -6.13 14.29 4.56
CA GLN A 35 -5.08 15.27 4.32
C GLN A 35 -3.72 14.62 4.02
N ASN A 36 -3.34 13.59 4.77
CA ASN A 36 -2.11 12.84 4.52
C ASN A 36 -2.14 12.14 3.14
N PHE A 37 -3.28 11.56 2.75
CA PHE A 37 -3.44 10.97 1.42
C PHE A 37 -3.30 12.02 0.30
N LEU A 38 -3.87 13.20 0.50
CA LEU A 38 -3.74 14.31 -0.44
C LEU A 38 -2.29 14.81 -0.55
N ASN A 39 -1.58 14.91 0.57
CA ASN A 39 -0.15 15.26 0.58
C ASN A 39 0.69 14.19 -0.13
N LEU A 40 0.41 12.90 0.10
CA LEU A 40 1.05 11.81 -0.64
C LEU A 40 0.86 11.96 -2.15
N ARG A 41 -0.35 12.34 -2.60
CA ARG A 41 -0.64 12.58 -4.01
C ARG A 41 0.09 13.80 -4.58
N ILE A 42 0.34 14.84 -3.79
CA ILE A 42 1.14 16.00 -4.21
C ILE A 42 2.62 15.62 -4.30
N ASP A 43 3.16 15.08 -3.21
CA ASP A 43 4.60 14.82 -3.07
C ASP A 43 5.08 13.66 -3.93
N HIS A 44 4.17 12.73 -4.25
CA HIS A 44 4.46 11.49 -4.98
C HIS A 44 3.39 11.21 -6.06
N ASN A 45 3.07 12.23 -6.87
CA ASN A 45 2.02 12.16 -7.90
C ASN A 45 2.16 10.99 -8.88
N TYR A 46 3.39 10.49 -9.10
CA TYR A 46 3.66 9.36 -10.00
C TYR A 46 2.89 8.11 -9.59
N PHE A 47 2.59 7.90 -8.31
CA PHE A 47 1.72 6.79 -7.86
C PHE A 47 0.33 6.79 -8.52
N PHE A 48 -0.13 7.96 -8.95
CA PHE A 48 -1.49 8.20 -9.46
C PHE A 48 -1.51 8.42 -10.98
N HIS A 49 -0.37 8.31 -11.66
CA HIS A 49 -0.35 8.32 -13.11
C HIS A 49 -1.04 7.05 -13.66
N ASN A 50 -1.78 7.19 -14.76
CA ASN A 50 -2.40 6.05 -15.42
C ASN A 50 -1.31 5.13 -15.97
N VAL A 51 -1.10 3.98 -15.32
CA VAL A 51 -0.20 2.93 -15.77
C VAL A 51 -0.96 1.62 -15.84
N THR A 52 -0.83 0.91 -16.95
CA THR A 52 -1.40 -0.43 -17.12
C THR A 52 -0.28 -1.45 -17.03
N PHE A 53 -0.32 -2.30 -16.02
CA PHE A 53 0.59 -3.43 -15.87
C PHE A 53 -0.14 -4.71 -16.26
N ASP A 54 0.33 -5.38 -17.32
CA ASP A 54 -0.23 -6.67 -17.72
C ASP A 54 0.60 -7.81 -17.11
N PHE A 55 0.17 -8.27 -15.94
CA PHE A 55 0.77 -9.41 -15.24
C PHE A 55 0.58 -10.74 -16.00
N THR A 56 -0.37 -10.82 -16.94
CA THR A 56 -0.64 -12.02 -17.72
C THR A 56 0.30 -12.16 -18.91
N GLN A 57 0.68 -11.03 -19.53
CA GLN A 57 1.54 -11.04 -20.71
C GLN A 57 3.02 -10.82 -20.40
N ASN A 58 3.35 -10.01 -19.39
CA ASN A 58 4.75 -9.70 -19.07
C ASN A 58 5.19 -10.39 -17.77
N PRO A 59 6.06 -11.41 -17.82
CA PRO A 59 6.56 -12.10 -16.63
C PRO A 59 7.39 -11.18 -15.72
N ALA A 60 7.93 -10.06 -16.23
CA ALA A 60 8.71 -9.12 -15.45
C ALA A 60 7.91 -8.44 -14.32
N TYR A 61 6.57 -8.46 -14.38
CA TYR A 61 5.71 -7.93 -13.31
C TYR A 61 5.35 -8.99 -12.25
N ARG A 62 5.73 -10.25 -12.43
CA ARG A 62 5.35 -11.38 -11.56
C ARG A 62 6.32 -11.62 -10.39
N PHE A 63 6.74 -10.53 -9.75
CA PHE A 63 7.53 -10.55 -8.51
C PHE A 63 6.68 -10.26 -7.27
N VAL A 64 5.39 -9.95 -7.46
CA VAL A 64 4.43 -9.75 -6.39
C VAL A 64 3.18 -10.57 -6.68
N THR A 65 2.69 -11.28 -5.67
CA THR A 65 1.50 -12.13 -5.77
C THR A 65 0.58 -11.87 -4.60
N LEU A 66 -0.68 -11.53 -4.89
CA LEU A 66 -1.74 -11.60 -3.89
C LEU A 66 -2.17 -13.06 -3.75
N LEU A 67 -1.93 -13.65 -2.58
CA LEU A 67 -2.27 -15.06 -2.35
C LEU A 67 -3.80 -15.23 -2.31
N PRO A 68 -4.32 -16.34 -2.87
CA PRO A 68 -5.76 -16.54 -3.03
C PRO A 68 -6.49 -16.75 -1.71
N HIS A 69 -5.78 -17.07 -0.62
CA HIS A 69 -6.37 -17.42 0.66
C HIS A 69 -5.99 -16.37 1.70
N ARG A 70 -7.01 -15.88 2.40
CA ARG A 70 -6.83 -14.98 3.55
C ARG A 70 -6.33 -15.77 4.75
N ARG A 71 -5.63 -15.08 5.64
CA ARG A 71 -5.29 -15.63 6.95
C ARG A 71 -6.54 -15.79 7.81
N LYS A 72 -6.44 -16.53 8.92
CA LYS A 72 -7.55 -16.75 9.86
C LYS A 72 -8.12 -15.46 10.45
N ASP A 73 -7.31 -14.41 10.53
CA ASP A 73 -7.70 -13.06 10.97
C ASP A 73 -8.38 -12.22 9.88
N GLY A 74 -8.54 -12.75 8.66
CA GLY A 74 -9.11 -12.08 7.49
C GLY A 74 -8.09 -11.34 6.62
N SER A 75 -6.85 -11.18 7.08
CA SER A 75 -5.85 -10.37 6.38
C SER A 75 -5.50 -10.95 5.01
N ALA A 76 -5.34 -10.05 4.03
CA ALA A 76 -4.88 -10.37 2.70
C ALA A 76 -3.37 -10.64 2.74
N THR A 77 -2.90 -11.75 2.16
CA THR A 77 -1.47 -12.05 2.12
C THR A 77 -0.86 -11.66 0.78
N ILE A 78 0.20 -10.85 0.82
CA ILE A 78 1.00 -10.46 -0.33
C ILE A 78 2.35 -11.17 -0.21
N LEU A 79 2.72 -11.94 -1.23
CA LEU A 79 4.05 -12.50 -1.39
C LEU A 79 4.87 -11.60 -2.31
N PHE A 80 6.04 -11.18 -1.86
CA PHE A 80 6.99 -10.40 -2.63
C PHE A 80 8.29 -11.18 -2.81
N GLU A 81 8.58 -11.60 -4.04
CA GLU A 81 9.72 -12.43 -4.41
C GLU A 81 10.82 -11.56 -5.01
N LEU A 82 11.76 -11.12 -4.16
CA LEU A 82 12.72 -10.07 -4.53
C LEU A 82 13.63 -10.47 -5.69
N ALA A 83 14.04 -11.75 -5.78
CA ALA A 83 14.90 -12.23 -6.85
C ALA A 83 14.25 -12.20 -8.23
N LYS A 84 12.91 -12.25 -8.30
CA LYS A 84 12.15 -12.15 -9.57
C LYS A 84 12.02 -10.72 -10.08
N TRP A 85 12.28 -9.73 -9.22
CA TRP A 85 12.28 -8.34 -9.64
C TRP A 85 13.60 -8.01 -10.36
N ASP A 86 13.48 -7.60 -11.61
CA ASP A 86 14.58 -7.03 -12.40
C ASP A 86 14.44 -5.50 -12.44
N PRO A 87 15.30 -4.74 -11.73
CA PRO A 87 15.26 -3.28 -11.70
C PRO A 87 15.56 -2.60 -13.03
N ASP A 88 16.22 -3.30 -13.97
CA ASP A 88 16.56 -2.77 -15.30
C ASP A 88 15.35 -2.87 -16.26
N ILE A 89 14.42 -3.80 -16.00
CA ILE A 89 13.16 -3.96 -16.74
C ILE A 89 12.01 -3.24 -16.05
N VAL A 90 11.92 -3.36 -14.73
CA VAL A 90 10.90 -2.73 -13.89
C VAL A 90 11.60 -1.78 -12.93
N PRO A 91 11.71 -0.48 -13.26
CA PRO A 91 12.31 0.49 -12.38
C PRO A 91 11.65 0.52 -11.01
N LEU A 92 12.41 0.95 -9.98
CA LEU A 92 11.91 1.03 -8.61
C LEU A 92 10.60 1.83 -8.49
N GLU A 93 10.41 2.86 -9.32
CA GLU A 93 9.18 3.64 -9.35
C GLU A 93 7.97 2.82 -9.81
N HIS A 94 8.13 1.96 -10.83
CA HIS A 94 7.09 1.04 -11.28
C HIS A 94 6.80 -0.02 -10.22
N LEU A 95 7.81 -0.54 -9.53
CA LEU A 95 7.61 -1.44 -8.40
C LEU A 95 6.73 -0.77 -7.33
N LYS A 96 7.05 0.48 -6.97
CA LYS A 96 6.28 1.27 -5.99
C LYS A 96 4.84 1.49 -6.46
N GLN A 97 4.63 1.83 -7.73
CA GLN A 97 3.29 1.98 -8.33
C GLN A 97 2.50 0.66 -8.30
N ILE A 98 3.12 -0.47 -8.65
CA ILE A 98 2.49 -1.79 -8.60
C ILE A 98 2.04 -2.11 -7.17
N MET A 99 2.91 -1.92 -6.18
CA MET A 99 2.57 -2.14 -4.77
C MET A 99 1.43 -1.22 -4.32
N PHE A 100 1.47 0.06 -4.69
CA PHE A 100 0.41 1.02 -4.39
C PHE A 100 -0.94 0.59 -4.98
N MET A 101 -0.96 0.24 -6.26
CA MET A 101 -2.15 -0.25 -6.96
C MET A 101 -2.75 -1.49 -6.27
N ILE A 102 -1.91 -2.47 -5.91
CA ILE A 102 -2.34 -3.67 -5.18
C ILE A 102 -2.98 -3.30 -3.84
N TYR A 103 -2.35 -2.41 -3.07
CA TYR A 103 -2.90 -1.97 -1.79
C TYR A 103 -4.26 -1.27 -1.96
N ILE A 104 -4.35 -0.30 -2.87
CA ILE A 104 -5.61 0.45 -3.08
C ILE A 104 -6.72 -0.47 -3.58
N GLN A 105 -6.42 -1.41 -4.48
CA GLN A 105 -7.40 -2.37 -4.98
C GLN A 105 -7.89 -3.30 -3.86
N GLU A 106 -7.00 -3.84 -3.03
CA GLU A 106 -7.38 -4.71 -1.91
C GLU A 106 -8.09 -3.96 -0.79
N LEU A 107 -7.79 -2.68 -0.60
CA LEU A 107 -8.48 -1.81 0.35
C LEU A 107 -9.93 -1.52 -0.04
N ARG A 108 -10.37 -1.86 -1.26
CA ARG A 108 -11.80 -1.87 -1.61
C ARG A 108 -12.56 -3.03 -0.97
N ASN A 109 -11.86 -4.05 -0.48
CA ASN A 109 -12.47 -5.18 0.22
C ASN A 109 -12.69 -4.85 1.71
N PRO A 110 -13.93 -4.89 2.24
CA PRO A 110 -14.21 -4.54 3.62
C PRO A 110 -13.54 -5.47 4.64
N VAL A 111 -13.25 -6.72 4.26
CA VAL A 111 -12.49 -7.64 5.12
C VAL A 111 -11.06 -7.13 5.26
N THR A 112 -10.38 -6.79 4.14
CA THR A 112 -9.03 -6.22 4.18
C THR A 112 -8.98 -4.91 4.94
N GLN A 113 -10.01 -4.05 4.85
CA GLN A 113 -10.06 -2.80 5.62
C GLN A 113 -10.03 -3.06 7.13
N ALA A 114 -10.73 -4.10 7.59
CA ALA A 114 -10.82 -4.45 9.00
C ALA A 114 -9.59 -5.23 9.51
N SER A 115 -9.03 -6.12 8.69
CA SER A 115 -7.98 -7.07 9.11
C SER A 115 -6.57 -6.73 8.61
N GLY A 116 -6.47 -5.87 7.61
CA GLY A 116 -5.23 -5.46 6.98
C GLY A 116 -4.53 -6.48 6.11
N PHE A 117 -3.21 -6.28 6.00
CA PHE A 117 -2.31 -7.03 5.12
C PHE A 117 -1.29 -7.81 5.92
N ASN A 118 -0.91 -8.96 5.38
CA ASN A 118 0.24 -9.73 5.79
C ASN A 118 1.21 -9.79 4.61
N ILE A 119 2.45 -9.34 4.78
CA ILE A 119 3.44 -9.30 3.70
C ILE A 119 4.52 -10.33 3.98
N ILE A 120 4.75 -11.22 3.02
CA ILE A 120 5.85 -12.18 3.03
C ILE A 120 6.90 -11.66 2.06
N TYR A 121 8.08 -11.37 2.59
CA TYR A 121 9.25 -11.02 1.79
C TYR A 121 10.09 -12.28 1.59
N ASP A 122 10.12 -12.77 0.37
CA ASP A 122 10.99 -13.85 -0.05
C ASP A 122 12.28 -13.28 -0.63
N PHE A 123 13.37 -13.58 0.07
CA PHE A 123 14.74 -13.17 -0.27
C PHE A 123 15.57 -14.35 -0.80
N GLU A 124 14.97 -15.52 -1.04
CA GLU A 124 15.64 -16.62 -1.72
C GLU A 124 16.18 -16.13 -3.07
N ASP A 125 17.43 -16.50 -3.37
CA ASP A 125 18.20 -16.05 -4.54
C ASP A 125 18.41 -14.52 -4.69
N ALA A 126 18.02 -13.71 -3.69
CA ALA A 126 18.25 -12.28 -3.70
C ALA A 126 19.71 -11.95 -3.33
N GLY A 127 20.53 -11.67 -4.34
CA GLY A 127 21.91 -11.23 -4.13
C GLY A 127 22.04 -9.83 -3.53
N PHE A 128 23.25 -9.47 -3.09
CA PHE A 128 23.59 -8.15 -2.51
C PHE A 128 23.22 -6.95 -3.41
N ARG A 129 23.02 -7.15 -4.72
CA ARG A 129 22.61 -6.13 -5.69
C ARG A 129 21.33 -5.38 -5.28
N TYR A 130 20.46 -6.01 -4.47
CA TYR A 130 19.20 -5.42 -4.07
C TYR A 130 19.29 -4.51 -2.84
N ILE A 131 20.36 -4.60 -2.04
CA ILE A 131 20.52 -3.81 -0.80
C ILE A 131 20.44 -2.30 -1.08
N LYS A 132 20.97 -1.85 -2.23
CA LYS A 132 20.92 -0.43 -2.63
C LYS A 132 19.49 0.12 -2.76
N TYR A 133 18.48 -0.73 -2.93
CA TYR A 133 17.08 -0.33 -2.99
C TYR A 133 16.42 -0.27 -1.61
N GLY A 134 16.95 -0.99 -0.62
CA GLY A 134 16.49 -1.01 0.78
C GLY A 134 16.88 0.23 1.58
N THR A 135 16.93 1.41 0.96
CA THR A 135 17.24 2.66 1.68
C THR A 135 16.13 2.99 2.68
N PRO A 136 16.45 3.64 3.81
CA PRO A 136 15.43 4.09 4.76
C PRO A 136 14.32 4.90 4.09
N LYS A 137 14.66 5.80 3.15
CA LYS A 137 13.69 6.58 2.37
C LYS A 137 12.68 5.69 1.64
N ASN A 138 13.15 4.63 0.97
CA ASN A 138 12.27 3.74 0.21
C ASN A 138 11.39 2.89 1.14
N LEU A 139 11.95 2.37 2.22
CA LEU A 139 11.22 1.58 3.21
C LEU A 139 10.15 2.43 3.91
N PHE A 140 10.52 3.64 4.35
CA PHE A 140 9.57 4.57 4.95
C PHE A 140 8.48 4.99 3.98
N LEU A 141 8.80 5.24 2.70
CA LEU A 141 7.77 5.59 1.72
C LEU A 141 6.79 4.45 1.50
N LEU A 142 7.27 3.21 1.31
CA LEU A 142 6.38 2.04 1.15
C LEU A 142 5.49 1.84 2.38
N HIS A 143 6.07 1.96 3.58
CA HIS A 143 5.31 1.91 4.82
C HIS A 143 4.32 3.07 4.94
N HIS A 144 4.73 4.29 4.60
CA HIS A 144 3.88 5.49 4.65
C HIS A 144 2.70 5.34 3.70
N VAL A 145 2.91 4.84 2.49
CA VAL A 145 1.84 4.52 1.54
C VAL A 145 0.84 3.51 2.14
N SER A 146 1.32 2.43 2.78
CA SER A 146 0.44 1.46 3.44
C SER A 146 -0.35 2.05 4.62
N PHE A 147 0.27 2.91 5.45
CA PHE A 147 -0.32 3.44 6.69
C PHE A 147 -1.14 4.74 6.54
N VAL A 148 -0.80 5.57 5.57
CA VAL A 148 -1.57 6.76 5.22
C VAL A 148 -2.87 6.38 4.52
N SER A 149 -2.85 5.28 3.76
CA SER A 149 -3.98 4.94 2.91
C SER A 149 -5.22 4.52 3.68
N ILE A 150 -5.16 3.78 4.80
CA ILE A 150 -6.36 3.44 5.60
C ILE A 150 -6.11 2.88 7.01
N PHE A 151 -4.94 2.34 7.37
CA PHE A 151 -4.85 1.52 8.59
C PHE A 151 -4.81 2.24 9.94
N PHE A 152 -5.53 1.62 10.89
CA PHE A 152 -5.50 1.87 12.31
C PHE A 152 -4.07 1.68 12.86
N SER A 153 -3.67 2.70 13.62
CA SER A 153 -2.61 2.77 14.63
C SER A 153 -1.79 1.51 14.91
N LEU A 154 -0.47 1.70 14.94
CA LEU A 154 0.56 0.97 15.72
C LEU A 154 0.08 0.38 17.07
N GLY A 155 -1.03 0.87 17.64
CA GLY A 155 -1.66 0.41 18.88
C GLY A 155 -2.30 -0.98 18.86
N GLN A 156 -2.51 -1.68 17.74
CA GLN A 156 -2.87 -3.12 17.80
C GLN A 156 -1.63 -4.01 17.94
N VAL A 157 -0.54 -3.71 17.23
CA VAL A 157 0.74 -4.43 17.38
C VAL A 157 1.29 -4.31 18.80
N LEU A 158 1.20 -3.11 19.40
CA LEU A 158 1.65 -2.90 20.80
C LEU A 158 0.73 -3.57 21.84
N ARG A 159 -0.56 -3.74 21.58
CA ARG A 159 -1.48 -4.43 22.49
C ARG A 159 -1.32 -5.94 22.48
N GLU A 160 -0.89 -6.52 21.36
CA GLU A 160 -0.54 -7.94 21.26
C GLU A 160 0.84 -8.22 21.90
N MET A 161 1.82 -7.31 21.78
CA MET A 161 3.12 -7.46 22.45
C MET A 161 3.07 -7.30 23.98
N HIS A 162 2.04 -6.64 24.53
CA HIS A 162 1.82 -6.57 25.98
C HIS A 162 0.98 -7.73 26.54
N LYS A 163 0.48 -8.62 25.68
CA LYS A 163 -0.30 -9.81 26.05
C LYS A 163 0.48 -11.13 25.90
N GLN A 164 1.74 -11.06 25.47
CA GLN A 164 2.70 -12.16 25.50
C GLN A 164 3.69 -11.94 26.65
#